data_AF-A0A1I1G117-F1
#
_entry.id   AF-A0A1I1G117-F1
#
_cell.length_a   1.000
_cell.length_b   1.000
_cell.length_c   1.000
_cell.angle_alpha   90.00
_cell.angle_beta   90.00
_cell.angle_gamma   90.00
#
_symmetry.space_group_name_H-M   'P 1'
#
loop_
_entity.id
_entity.type
_entity.pdbx_description
1 polymer ?
#
loop_
_entity_poly.entity_id
_entity_poly.type
_entity_poly.pdbx_seq_one_letter_code
_entity_poly.pdbx_strand_id
1 'polypeptide(L)'
;MKKITAFAAAVIMALSITACIDKEKSPTNEQESISSVAESQDENSETSREDLLKEVNLAAEMGYNLTSEYLADMESMENLSEETKQEAAENLALVFTYYERVFPGGTVGICFDNNEEFSFTVQFRADEDSSVIGQYPDPAQSLDDMPEWSEKTDISCKVNGLTLSEFKDYVAETKLKSANGNAKSAYNAVAEYLADMEFMEKLSEASADEAAKKAAEELSSDGYSGIVGVKLIDLNECNFQVFWHSDKNPEIVGRYPEPPQSVEECPEWDVDAEYKCSGKPRMKNSKKETEKHTKIDPELKTAITNAKKAYSAVEVYIGDMETKGELSEVTEQSAADVAAAMLKDYEISGIIGVTITDLYHEYPQFEVFWRESEDSNIVGKYPYPPQSVDDCPEWDVGAYSYVK
;
A
#
# COMPACT_ATOMS: atom_id res chain seq x y z
N MET A 1 -7.92 7.24 -16.79
CA MET A 1 -6.88 8.30 -16.72
C MET A 1 -7.04 9.30 -15.56
N LYS A 2 -8.21 9.47 -14.92
CA LYS A 2 -8.36 10.38 -13.76
C LYS A 2 -7.93 9.78 -12.40
N LYS A 3 -7.86 8.44 -12.28
CA LYS A 3 -7.53 7.71 -11.05
C LYS A 3 -6.06 7.83 -10.60
N ILE A 4 -5.14 8.14 -11.51
CA ILE A 4 -3.69 8.22 -11.21
C ILE A 4 -3.33 9.57 -10.56
N THR A 5 -4.15 10.60 -10.76
CA THR A 5 -3.86 11.97 -10.29
C THR A 5 -4.13 12.14 -8.79
N ALA A 6 -5.16 11.51 -8.24
CA ALA A 6 -5.50 11.59 -6.82
C ALA A 6 -4.46 10.87 -5.93
N PHE A 7 -4.04 9.67 -6.35
CA PHE A 7 -3.03 8.89 -5.62
C PHE A 7 -1.64 9.56 -5.63
N ALA A 8 -1.28 10.25 -6.72
CA ALA A 8 -0.03 11.00 -6.81
C ALA A 8 -0.02 12.25 -5.92
N ALA A 9 -1.18 12.86 -5.64
CA ALA A 9 -1.28 14.02 -4.76
C ALA A 9 -1.05 13.65 -3.29
N ALA A 10 -1.68 12.57 -2.80
CA ALA A 10 -1.55 12.13 -1.40
C ALA A 10 -0.09 11.77 -1.01
N VAL A 11 0.64 11.10 -1.90
CA VAL A 11 2.04 10.67 -1.67
C VAL A 11 3.02 11.85 -1.63
N ILE A 12 2.75 12.95 -2.35
CA ILE A 12 3.60 14.15 -2.35
C ILE A 12 3.46 14.93 -1.03
N MET A 13 2.30 14.85 -0.37
CA MET A 13 1.98 15.68 0.79
C MET A 13 2.51 15.08 2.11
N ALA A 14 2.55 13.75 2.23
CA ALA A 14 3.18 13.06 3.37
C ALA A 14 4.69 13.36 3.55
N LEU A 15 5.39 13.81 2.51
CA LEU A 15 6.82 14.14 2.54
C LEU A 15 7.13 15.52 3.16
N SER A 16 6.16 16.42 3.24
CA SER A 16 6.35 17.80 3.71
C SER A 16 6.45 17.91 5.24
N ILE A 17 5.89 16.95 5.97
CA ILE A 17 5.74 16.99 7.44
C ILE A 17 7.07 16.74 8.17
N THR A 18 8.05 16.09 7.53
CA THR A 18 9.36 15.80 8.14
C THR A 18 10.37 16.97 8.17
N ALA A 19 10.06 18.12 7.57
CA ALA A 19 11.04 19.22 7.40
C ALA A 19 10.88 20.41 8.36
N CYS A 20 9.84 20.47 9.20
CA CYS A 20 9.48 21.69 9.94
C CYS A 20 9.33 21.50 11.45
N ILE A 21 10.29 20.86 12.14
CA ILE A 21 10.43 21.01 13.60
C ILE A 21 11.91 21.09 13.98
N ASP A 22 12.52 22.26 13.79
CA ASP A 22 13.73 22.68 14.51
C ASP A 22 13.38 23.90 15.36
N LYS A 23 13.23 23.69 16.68
CA LYS A 23 13.10 24.79 17.66
C LYS A 23 14.47 25.08 18.26
N GLU A 24 15.08 26.19 17.85
CA GLU A 24 16.23 26.78 18.53
C GLU A 24 15.87 27.24 19.95
N LYS A 25 16.70 26.86 20.93
CA LYS A 25 16.71 27.39 22.30
C LYS A 25 17.80 28.46 22.41
N SER A 26 17.47 29.59 23.05
CA SER A 26 18.45 30.56 23.58
C SER A 26 17.84 31.36 24.74
N PRO A 27 18.63 31.88 25.71
CA PRO A 27 18.26 31.89 27.13
C PRO A 27 18.09 33.28 27.80
N THR A 28 17.43 33.24 28.97
CA THR A 28 17.45 34.09 30.20
C THR A 28 17.61 35.63 30.13
N ASN A 29 16.71 36.37 30.82
CA ASN A 29 17.11 37.27 31.92
C ASN A 29 15.95 37.76 32.83
N GLU A 30 16.32 38.07 34.07
CA GLU A 30 15.50 38.43 35.25
C GLU A 30 14.98 39.89 35.29
N GLN A 31 13.91 40.06 36.08
CA GLN A 31 13.48 41.19 36.93
C GLN A 31 13.19 42.59 36.32
N GLU A 32 11.95 43.07 36.49
CA GLU A 32 11.58 44.01 37.57
C GLU A 32 10.06 44.28 37.60
N SER A 33 9.55 44.56 38.80
CA SER A 33 8.15 44.83 39.11
C SER A 33 7.88 46.34 39.11
N ILE A 34 6.93 46.83 38.30
CA ILE A 34 6.24 48.11 38.55
C ILE A 34 4.75 47.97 38.17
N SER A 35 3.92 48.47 39.08
CA SER A 35 2.46 48.55 39.04
C SER A 35 1.94 49.66 38.11
N SER A 36 0.73 49.40 37.58
CA SER A 36 -0.27 50.33 37.02
C SER A 36 -0.16 50.70 35.53
N VAL A 37 -1.19 50.35 34.76
CA VAL A 37 -2.12 51.23 34.01
C VAL A 37 -2.96 50.34 33.09
N ALA A 38 -4.29 50.52 33.16
CA ALA A 38 -5.28 49.88 32.31
C ALA A 38 -5.29 50.52 30.91
N GLU A 39 -5.85 49.80 29.93
CA GLU A 39 -6.05 50.16 28.51
C GLU A 39 -4.87 49.94 27.57
N SER A 40 -4.63 48.66 27.22
CA SER A 40 -4.20 48.23 25.89
C SER A 40 -4.40 46.71 25.76
N GLN A 41 -5.64 46.26 25.56
CA GLN A 41 -5.97 44.88 25.20
C GLN A 41 -6.86 44.95 23.95
N ASP A 42 -6.27 44.78 22.77
CA ASP A 42 -7.02 44.36 21.57
C ASP A 42 -6.07 43.93 20.42
N GLU A 43 -4.80 44.34 20.42
CA GLU A 43 -3.86 43.90 19.37
C GLU A 43 -3.31 42.47 19.57
N ASN A 44 -3.53 41.84 20.73
CA ASN A 44 -3.01 40.49 21.01
C ASN A 44 -4.01 39.37 20.68
N SER A 45 -5.27 39.69 20.35
CA SER A 45 -6.30 38.69 20.06
C SER A 45 -6.27 38.20 18.61
N GLU A 46 -5.84 39.05 17.67
CA GLU A 46 -5.86 38.71 16.24
C GLU A 46 -4.72 37.74 15.88
N THR A 47 -3.50 37.99 16.37
CA THR A 47 -2.37 37.06 16.23
C THR A 47 -2.66 35.69 16.85
N SER A 48 -3.37 35.66 17.99
CA SER A 48 -3.79 34.40 18.62
C SER A 48 -4.79 33.61 17.77
N ARG A 49 -5.67 34.29 17.02
CA ARG A 49 -6.65 33.64 16.14
C ARG A 49 -6.03 33.14 14.84
N GLU A 50 -5.07 33.87 14.28
CA GLU A 50 -4.32 33.42 13.10
C GLU A 50 -3.47 32.17 13.39
N ASP A 51 -2.86 32.10 14.59
CA ASP A 51 -2.13 30.90 15.00
C ASP A 51 -3.06 29.72 15.25
N LEU A 52 -4.22 29.96 15.90
CA LEU A 52 -5.25 28.94 16.04
C LEU A 52 -5.76 28.44 14.67
N LEU A 53 -5.92 29.33 13.67
CA LEU A 53 -6.32 28.96 12.31
C LEU A 53 -5.31 27.98 11.67
N LYS A 54 -4.01 28.23 11.83
CA LYS A 54 -2.96 27.32 11.33
C LYS A 54 -3.06 25.96 12.01
N GLU A 55 -3.30 25.93 13.33
CA GLU A 55 -3.46 24.68 14.08
C GLU A 55 -4.68 23.88 13.63
N VAL A 56 -5.84 24.52 13.44
CA VAL A 56 -7.04 23.81 12.98
C VAL A 56 -6.96 23.39 11.51
N ASN A 57 -6.23 24.11 10.65
CA ASN A 57 -5.94 23.68 9.28
C ASN A 57 -5.04 22.43 9.28
N LEU A 58 -4.01 22.41 10.13
CA LEU A 58 -3.14 21.23 10.29
C LEU A 58 -3.92 20.03 10.84
N ALA A 59 -4.86 20.27 11.76
CA ALA A 59 -5.79 19.25 12.23
C ALA A 59 -6.62 18.73 11.05
N ALA A 60 -7.29 19.59 10.30
CA ALA A 60 -8.09 19.18 9.14
C ALA A 60 -7.29 18.39 8.09
N GLU A 61 -6.04 18.78 7.81
CA GLU A 61 -5.12 18.05 6.92
C GLU A 61 -4.83 16.64 7.42
N MET A 62 -4.46 16.52 8.70
CA MET A 62 -4.21 15.21 9.32
C MET A 62 -5.45 14.33 9.21
N GLY A 63 -6.62 14.91 9.50
CA GLY A 63 -7.87 14.20 9.42
C GLY A 63 -8.18 13.72 8.00
N TYR A 64 -7.97 14.59 7.02
CA TYR A 64 -8.17 14.24 5.60
C TYR A 64 -7.27 13.09 5.16
N ASN A 65 -6.01 13.07 5.55
CA ASN A 65 -5.07 12.01 5.18
C ASN A 65 -5.51 10.66 5.75
N LEU A 66 -5.93 10.63 7.03
CA LEU A 66 -6.41 9.42 7.68
C LEU A 66 -7.71 8.88 7.04
N THR A 67 -8.66 9.77 6.78
CA THR A 67 -9.89 9.41 6.08
C THR A 67 -9.59 8.91 4.66
N SER A 68 -8.63 9.52 3.95
CA SER A 68 -8.23 9.10 2.61
C SER A 68 -7.65 7.69 2.60
N GLU A 69 -6.76 7.38 3.55
CA GLU A 69 -6.17 6.05 3.72
C GLU A 69 -7.25 5.00 4.02
N TYR A 70 -8.14 5.29 4.97
CA TYR A 70 -9.24 4.39 5.32
C TYR A 70 -10.16 4.12 4.12
N LEU A 71 -10.55 5.17 3.37
CA LEU A 71 -11.42 5.00 2.21
C LEU A 71 -10.73 4.24 1.07
N ALA A 72 -9.42 4.43 0.87
CA ALA A 72 -8.65 3.68 -0.12
C ALA A 72 -8.58 2.18 0.23
N ASP A 73 -8.39 1.85 1.51
CA ASP A 73 -8.43 0.47 1.99
C ASP A 73 -9.81 -0.17 1.74
N MET A 74 -10.89 0.57 2.01
CA MET A 74 -12.26 0.09 1.79
C MET A 74 -12.62 -0.03 0.30
N GLU A 75 -12.09 0.85 -0.56
CA GLU A 75 -12.21 0.74 -2.02
C GLU A 75 -11.58 -0.56 -2.52
N SER A 76 -10.38 -0.90 -2.03
CA SER A 76 -9.69 -2.13 -2.41
C SER A 76 -10.46 -3.41 -2.04
N MET A 77 -11.39 -3.32 -1.08
CA MET A 77 -12.24 -4.40 -0.62
C MET A 77 -13.61 -4.43 -1.33
N GLU A 78 -13.84 -3.57 -2.32
CA GLU A 78 -15.13 -3.38 -3.01
C GLU A 78 -16.30 -3.07 -2.06
N ASN A 79 -16.01 -2.54 -0.86
CA ASN A 79 -16.99 -2.39 0.23
C ASN A 79 -17.25 -0.92 0.59
N LEU A 80 -17.45 -0.08 -0.42
CA LEU A 80 -17.80 1.33 -0.23
C LEU A 80 -19.32 1.49 -0.22
N SER A 81 -19.91 1.52 0.97
CA SER A 81 -21.31 1.87 1.19
C SER A 81 -21.43 3.21 1.92
N GLU A 82 -22.65 3.70 2.13
CA GLU A 82 -22.90 4.84 3.04
C GLU A 82 -22.47 4.52 4.48
N GLU A 83 -22.47 3.25 4.88
CA GLU A 83 -21.97 2.81 6.20
C GLU A 83 -20.46 3.04 6.31
N THR A 84 -19.71 2.86 5.21
CA THR A 84 -18.28 3.12 5.15
C THR A 84 -17.95 4.61 5.36
N LYS A 85 -18.81 5.52 4.88
CA LYS A 85 -18.66 6.96 5.11
C LYS A 85 -18.88 7.32 6.58
N GLN A 86 -19.89 6.71 7.20
CA GLN A 86 -20.16 6.81 8.65
C GLN A 86 -18.96 6.32 9.47
N GLU A 87 -18.46 5.13 9.15
CA GLU A 87 -17.32 4.52 9.83
C GLU A 87 -16.05 5.37 9.68
N ALA A 88 -15.81 5.96 8.49
CA ALA A 88 -14.69 6.85 8.27
C ALA A 88 -14.71 8.08 9.19
N ALA A 89 -15.88 8.66 9.44
CA ALA A 89 -16.04 9.80 10.34
C ALA A 89 -15.91 9.42 11.83
N GLU A 90 -16.39 8.23 12.20
CA GLU A 90 -16.21 7.69 13.56
C GLU A 90 -14.73 7.41 13.84
N ASN A 91 -14.03 6.77 12.90
CA ASN A 91 -12.59 6.51 12.95
C ASN A 91 -11.79 7.82 13.03
N LEU A 92 -12.21 8.84 12.29
CA LEU A 92 -11.59 10.15 12.35
C LEU A 92 -11.69 10.77 13.75
N ALA A 93 -12.88 10.78 14.33
CA ALA A 93 -13.13 11.35 15.65
C ALA A 93 -12.37 10.61 16.76
N LEU A 94 -12.31 9.28 16.64
CA LEU A 94 -11.48 8.39 17.45
C LEU A 94 -10.02 8.84 17.42
N VAL A 95 -9.45 9.09 16.23
CA VAL A 95 -8.05 9.53 16.10
C VAL A 95 -7.82 10.91 16.73
N PHE A 96 -8.70 11.88 16.52
CA PHE A 96 -8.56 13.20 17.17
C PHE A 96 -8.63 13.14 18.70
N THR A 97 -9.41 12.21 19.27
CA THR A 97 -9.46 11.99 20.73
C THR A 97 -8.09 11.57 21.28
N TYR A 98 -7.30 10.81 20.52
CA TYR A 98 -5.96 10.40 20.95
C TYR A 98 -4.93 11.53 20.85
N TYR A 99 -5.09 12.41 19.85
CA TYR A 99 -4.24 13.57 19.65
C TYR A 99 -4.66 14.80 20.46
N GLU A 100 -5.48 14.65 21.51
CA GLU A 100 -5.84 15.73 22.46
C GLU A 100 -4.63 16.45 23.08
N ARG A 101 -3.42 15.85 23.02
CA ARG A 101 -2.17 16.52 23.43
C ARG A 101 -1.54 17.41 22.36
N VAL A 102 -1.94 17.23 21.10
CA VAL A 102 -1.36 17.89 19.92
C VAL A 102 -2.29 18.98 19.39
N PHE A 103 -3.60 18.82 19.56
CA PHE A 103 -4.59 19.81 19.13
C PHE A 103 -5.44 20.28 20.32
N PRO A 104 -5.84 21.57 20.34
CA PRO A 104 -6.89 22.01 21.24
C PRO A 104 -8.15 21.16 20.98
N GLY A 105 -8.90 20.85 22.04
CA GLY A 105 -10.17 20.10 21.92
C GLY A 105 -11.07 20.72 20.84
N GLY A 106 -11.87 19.92 20.16
CA GLY A 106 -12.66 20.40 19.04
C GLY A 106 -13.67 19.40 18.47
N THR A 107 -14.36 19.85 17.42
CA THR A 107 -15.27 19.03 16.63
C THR A 107 -14.68 18.82 15.24
N VAL A 108 -14.65 17.57 14.78
CA VAL A 108 -14.28 17.23 13.41
C VAL A 108 -15.53 16.85 12.60
N GLY A 109 -15.57 17.25 11.34
CA GLY A 109 -16.63 16.89 10.41
C GLY A 109 -16.06 16.51 9.05
N ILE A 110 -16.68 15.51 8.42
CA ILE A 110 -16.38 15.11 7.04
C ILE A 110 -17.56 15.48 6.16
N CYS A 111 -17.29 16.12 5.02
CA CYS A 111 -18.29 16.45 4.02
C CYS A 111 -17.91 15.75 2.71
N PHE A 112 -18.76 14.83 2.24
CA PHE A 112 -18.59 14.18 0.94
C PHE A 112 -19.29 15.03 -0.12
N ASP A 113 -18.63 15.30 -1.26
CA ASP A 113 -19.31 15.95 -2.38
C ASP A 113 -20.24 14.92 -3.05
N ASN A 114 -21.49 15.31 -3.27
CA ASN A 114 -22.49 14.46 -3.92
C ASN A 114 -22.23 14.30 -5.43
N ASN A 115 -21.31 15.08 -6.02
CA ASN A 115 -21.13 15.15 -7.46
C ASN A 115 -19.90 14.40 -7.98
N GLU A 116 -18.94 14.04 -7.12
CA GLU A 116 -17.73 13.31 -7.52
C GLU A 116 -17.45 12.15 -6.57
N GLU A 117 -17.34 10.95 -7.14
CA GLU A 117 -16.94 9.73 -6.45
C GLU A 117 -15.62 9.99 -5.70
N PHE A 118 -15.65 9.93 -4.36
CA PHE A 118 -14.51 10.06 -3.44
C PHE A 118 -13.93 11.45 -3.23
N SER A 119 -14.58 12.52 -3.69
CA SER A 119 -14.20 13.85 -3.22
C SER A 119 -14.85 14.12 -1.86
N PHE A 120 -14.03 14.49 -0.88
CA PHE A 120 -14.50 14.88 0.44
C PHE A 120 -13.65 16.01 0.99
N THR A 121 -14.14 16.63 2.05
CA THR A 121 -13.50 17.71 2.75
C THR A 121 -13.56 17.40 4.23
N VAL A 122 -12.48 17.63 4.95
CA VAL A 122 -12.45 17.54 6.41
C VAL A 122 -12.43 18.96 6.96
N GLN A 123 -13.32 19.23 7.93
CA GLN A 123 -13.34 20.47 8.69
C GLN A 123 -13.04 20.17 10.16
N PHE A 124 -12.27 21.05 10.80
CA PHE A 124 -11.99 20.99 12.23
C PHE A 124 -12.33 22.32 12.88
N ARG A 125 -13.11 22.30 13.96
CA ARG A 125 -13.54 23.48 14.72
C ARG A 125 -13.04 23.36 16.15
N ALA A 126 -12.20 24.30 16.57
CA ALA A 126 -11.67 24.32 17.94
C ALA A 126 -12.76 24.67 18.96
N ASP A 127 -12.66 24.10 20.17
CA ASP A 127 -13.54 24.41 21.30
C ASP A 127 -13.21 25.76 21.95
N GLU A 128 -11.93 26.15 21.90
CA GLU A 128 -11.45 27.42 22.47
C GLU A 128 -12.06 28.64 21.77
N ASP A 129 -12.23 28.54 20.45
CA ASP A 129 -12.94 29.52 19.63
C ASP A 129 -13.69 28.80 18.51
N SER A 130 -14.97 28.51 18.75
CA SER A 130 -15.82 27.82 17.78
C SER A 130 -16.07 28.61 16.49
N SER A 131 -15.65 29.87 16.43
CA SER A 131 -15.68 30.64 15.19
C SER A 131 -14.52 30.29 14.26
N VAL A 132 -13.41 29.72 14.78
CA VAL A 132 -12.22 29.38 13.99
C VAL A 132 -12.33 27.95 13.45
N ILE A 133 -12.35 27.84 12.12
CA ILE A 133 -12.58 26.58 11.40
C ILE A 133 -11.47 26.35 10.39
N GLY A 134 -10.78 25.23 10.53
CA GLY A 134 -9.82 24.74 9.56
C GLY A 134 -10.48 23.80 8.56
N GLN A 135 -9.92 23.71 7.36
CA GLN A 135 -10.42 22.84 6.30
C GLN A 135 -9.29 22.25 5.46
N TYR A 136 -9.52 21.07 4.89
CA TYR A 136 -8.64 20.45 3.91
C TYR A 136 -9.48 19.64 2.89
N PRO A 137 -9.15 19.63 1.58
CA PRO A 137 -7.88 20.02 0.94
C PRO A 137 -7.68 21.51 0.63
N ASP A 138 -8.70 22.34 0.87
CA ASP A 138 -8.63 23.78 0.61
C ASP A 138 -8.53 24.57 1.94
N PRO A 139 -7.32 24.71 2.54
CA PRO A 139 -7.15 25.41 3.81
C PRO A 139 -7.35 26.92 3.66
N ALA A 140 -8.03 27.51 4.64
CA ALA A 140 -8.16 28.96 4.75
C ALA A 140 -6.78 29.60 4.97
N GLN A 141 -6.45 30.62 4.19
CA GLN A 141 -5.16 31.31 4.25
C GLN A 141 -5.16 32.45 5.28
N SER A 142 -6.33 32.89 5.72
CA SER A 142 -6.58 34.00 6.63
C SER A 142 -7.92 33.84 7.37
N LEU A 143 -8.22 34.74 8.31
CA LEU A 143 -9.51 34.74 8.99
C LEU A 143 -10.68 35.18 8.08
N ASP A 144 -10.39 35.90 6.99
CA ASP A 144 -11.39 36.45 6.07
C ASP A 144 -11.92 35.43 5.03
N ASP A 145 -11.13 34.40 4.72
CA ASP A 145 -11.48 33.31 3.79
C ASP A 145 -11.80 31.99 4.50
N MET A 146 -12.04 32.06 5.81
CA MET A 146 -12.43 30.92 6.63
C MET A 146 -13.74 30.32 6.13
N PRO A 147 -13.83 28.98 5.99
CA PRO A 147 -15.05 28.34 5.53
C PRO A 147 -16.16 28.47 6.57
N GLU A 148 -17.40 28.46 6.09
CA GLU A 148 -18.54 28.24 6.98
C GLU A 148 -18.51 26.78 7.47
N TRP A 149 -18.84 26.59 8.75
CA TRP A 149 -19.05 25.24 9.28
C TRP A 149 -20.20 24.62 8.51
N SER A 150 -19.92 23.55 7.77
CA SER A 150 -20.94 22.87 7.00
C SER A 150 -21.91 22.19 7.97
N GLU A 151 -23.11 22.76 8.16
CA GLU A 151 -24.21 22.06 8.85
C GLU A 151 -24.61 20.76 8.10
N LYS A 152 -24.16 20.63 6.84
CA LYS A 152 -24.26 19.45 5.99
C LYS A 152 -23.07 18.49 6.14
N THR A 153 -22.19 18.65 7.13
CA THR A 153 -21.33 17.52 7.51
C THR A 153 -22.30 16.45 8.00
N ASP A 154 -22.57 15.46 7.15
CA ASP A 154 -23.54 14.39 7.40
C ASP A 154 -23.23 13.64 8.71
N ILE A 155 -22.00 13.80 9.20
CA ILE A 155 -21.47 13.11 10.37
C ILE A 155 -20.55 14.10 11.09
N SER A 156 -21.03 14.66 12.21
CA SER A 156 -20.20 15.43 13.14
C SER A 156 -20.09 14.65 14.44
N CYS A 157 -18.86 14.33 14.83
CA CYS A 157 -18.62 13.66 16.10
C CYS A 157 -17.99 14.66 17.05
N LYS A 158 -18.64 14.85 18.21
CA LYS A 158 -17.95 15.51 19.32
C LYS A 158 -16.87 14.56 19.79
N VAL A 159 -15.64 15.03 19.80
CA VAL A 159 -14.51 14.38 20.45
C VAL A 159 -14.76 14.44 21.96
N ASN A 160 -15.66 13.59 22.45
CA ASN A 160 -16.07 13.53 23.85
C ASN A 160 -15.95 12.07 24.31
N GLY A 161 -14.77 11.72 24.81
CA GLY A 161 -14.59 10.63 25.75
C GLY A 161 -15.04 9.25 25.28
N LEU A 162 -14.57 8.80 24.12
CA LEU A 162 -14.25 7.37 24.01
C LEU A 162 -13.23 7.04 25.09
N THR A 163 -13.40 5.91 25.77
CA THR A 163 -12.39 5.55 26.76
C THR A 163 -11.09 5.27 26.01
N LEU A 164 -9.98 5.81 26.50
CA LEU A 164 -8.63 5.61 25.92
C LEU A 164 -8.29 4.13 25.68
N SER A 165 -9.02 3.21 26.30
CA SER A 165 -8.95 1.76 26.10
C SER A 165 -9.44 1.34 24.71
N GLU A 166 -10.69 1.65 24.36
CA GLU A 166 -11.34 1.16 23.14
C GLU A 166 -10.64 1.68 21.87
N PHE A 167 -10.06 2.88 21.92
CA PHE A 167 -9.27 3.43 20.81
C PHE A 167 -7.90 2.75 20.64
N LYS A 168 -7.25 2.39 21.76
CA LYS A 168 -5.96 1.69 21.69
C LYS A 168 -6.11 0.35 20.99
N ASP A 169 -7.22 -0.34 21.26
CA ASP A 169 -7.54 -1.62 20.65
C ASP A 169 -7.75 -1.42 19.13
N TYR A 170 -8.56 -0.45 18.72
CA TYR A 170 -8.79 -0.12 17.30
C TYR A 170 -7.52 0.25 16.52
N VAL A 171 -6.66 1.13 17.07
CA VAL A 171 -5.41 1.52 16.40
C VAL A 171 -4.46 0.33 16.30
N ALA A 172 -4.41 -0.49 17.34
CA ALA A 172 -3.57 -1.66 17.35
C ALA A 172 -4.08 -2.70 16.32
N GLU A 173 -5.39 -2.89 16.17
CA GLU A 173 -6.00 -3.73 15.12
C GLU A 173 -5.69 -3.21 13.71
N THR A 174 -5.78 -1.91 13.48
CA THR A 174 -5.47 -1.31 12.17
C THR A 174 -3.99 -1.48 11.81
N LYS A 175 -3.09 -1.24 12.78
CA LYS A 175 -1.66 -1.51 12.62
C LYS A 175 -1.38 -2.99 12.38
N LEU A 176 -2.10 -3.89 13.04
CA LEU A 176 -1.99 -5.33 12.86
C LEU A 176 -2.40 -5.74 11.44
N LYS A 177 -3.50 -5.18 10.92
CA LYS A 177 -3.96 -5.40 9.54
C LYS A 177 -2.89 -4.98 8.53
N SER A 178 -2.30 -3.80 8.70
CA SER A 178 -1.18 -3.33 7.87
C SER A 178 0.04 -4.24 7.98
N ALA A 179 0.39 -4.67 9.20
CA ALA A 179 1.50 -5.58 9.44
C ALA A 179 1.30 -6.95 8.76
N ASN A 180 0.08 -7.50 8.81
CA ASN A 180 -0.31 -8.73 8.12
C ASN A 180 -0.21 -8.56 6.59
N GLY A 181 -0.64 -7.42 6.04
CA GLY A 181 -0.47 -7.09 4.63
C GLY A 181 1.00 -7.09 4.20
N ASN A 182 1.87 -6.44 4.97
CA ASN A 182 3.31 -6.42 4.69
C ASN A 182 3.95 -7.80 4.83
N ALA A 183 3.58 -8.58 5.85
CA ALA A 183 4.04 -9.95 6.01
C ALA A 183 3.64 -10.84 4.81
N LYS A 184 2.45 -10.65 4.25
CA LYS A 184 1.99 -11.36 3.05
C LYS A 184 2.81 -10.98 1.80
N SER A 185 3.05 -9.68 1.57
CA SER A 185 3.91 -9.25 0.45
C SER A 185 5.31 -9.83 0.55
N ALA A 186 5.89 -9.77 1.74
CA ALA A 186 7.18 -10.39 2.04
C ALA A 186 7.17 -11.91 1.85
N TYR A 187 6.10 -12.60 2.27
CA TYR A 187 5.91 -14.03 2.05
C TYR A 187 5.96 -14.40 0.57
N ASN A 188 5.28 -13.65 -0.30
CA ASN A 188 5.31 -13.90 -1.74
C ASN A 188 6.72 -13.79 -2.31
N ALA A 189 7.51 -12.82 -1.86
CA ALA A 189 8.91 -12.68 -2.28
C ALA A 189 9.78 -13.86 -1.81
N VAL A 190 9.55 -14.38 -0.60
CA VAL A 190 10.22 -15.60 -0.12
C VAL A 190 9.78 -16.82 -0.94
N ALA A 191 8.48 -16.94 -1.24
CA ALA A 191 7.94 -18.02 -2.06
C ALA A 191 8.59 -18.04 -3.45
N GLU A 192 8.71 -16.88 -4.11
CA GLU A 192 9.38 -16.77 -5.41
C GLU A 192 10.88 -17.16 -5.31
N TYR A 193 11.59 -16.72 -4.27
CA TYR A 193 12.98 -17.14 -4.04
C TYR A 193 13.12 -18.66 -3.85
N LEU A 194 12.27 -19.27 -3.03
CA LEU A 194 12.33 -20.72 -2.79
C LEU A 194 11.98 -21.51 -4.05
N ALA A 195 10.99 -21.05 -4.83
CA ALA A 195 10.65 -21.66 -6.12
C ALA A 195 11.82 -21.58 -7.11
N ASP A 196 12.53 -20.44 -7.17
CA ASP A 196 13.74 -20.31 -8.00
C ASP A 196 14.84 -21.30 -7.55
N MET A 197 15.03 -21.47 -6.23
CA MET A 197 16.01 -22.41 -5.69
C MET A 197 15.63 -23.87 -5.96
N GLU A 198 14.35 -24.22 -5.85
CA GLU A 198 13.82 -25.54 -6.24
C GLU A 198 14.05 -25.81 -7.72
N PHE A 199 13.71 -24.85 -8.59
CA PHE A 199 13.91 -24.96 -10.03
C PHE A 199 15.39 -25.16 -10.41
N MET A 200 16.31 -24.54 -9.68
CA MET A 200 17.75 -24.72 -9.89
C MET A 200 18.32 -26.01 -9.26
N GLU A 201 17.47 -26.89 -8.71
CA GLU A 201 17.86 -28.07 -7.92
C GLU A 201 18.79 -27.73 -6.74
N LYS A 202 18.62 -26.54 -6.17
CA LYS A 202 19.43 -25.96 -5.09
C LYS A 202 18.63 -25.62 -3.85
N LEU A 203 17.43 -26.19 -3.69
CA LEU A 203 16.59 -25.93 -2.52
C LEU A 203 17.31 -26.22 -1.20
N SER A 204 18.21 -27.21 -1.16
CA SER A 204 19.04 -27.51 0.02
C SER A 204 20.09 -26.43 0.35
N GLU A 205 20.35 -25.50 -0.56
CA GLU A 205 21.23 -24.34 -0.37
C GLU A 205 20.46 -23.08 0.06
N ALA A 206 19.11 -23.11 0.03
CA ALA A 206 18.30 -21.98 0.45
C ALA A 206 18.53 -21.65 1.94
N SER A 207 18.63 -20.37 2.26
CA SER A 207 18.87 -19.91 3.63
C SER A 207 17.86 -18.86 4.07
N ALA A 208 17.57 -18.83 5.38
CA ALA A 208 16.67 -17.84 5.95
C ALA A 208 17.20 -16.41 5.75
N ASP A 209 18.53 -16.20 5.82
CA ASP A 209 19.17 -14.90 5.59
C ASP A 209 18.90 -14.35 4.18
N GLU A 210 19.10 -15.17 3.15
CA GLU A 210 18.83 -14.76 1.77
C GLU A 210 17.34 -14.54 1.52
N ALA A 211 16.48 -15.41 2.06
CA ALA A 211 15.04 -15.24 2.01
C ALA A 211 14.58 -13.92 2.67
N ALA A 212 15.05 -13.63 3.88
CA ALA A 212 14.73 -12.39 4.59
C ALA A 212 15.25 -11.16 3.84
N LYS A 213 16.44 -11.24 3.23
CA LYS A 213 16.98 -10.18 2.38
C LYS A 213 16.08 -9.94 1.15
N LYS A 214 15.63 -10.99 0.46
CA LYS A 214 14.73 -10.89 -0.70
C LYS A 214 13.39 -10.26 -0.32
N ALA A 215 12.83 -10.69 0.81
CA ALA A 215 11.62 -10.10 1.37
C ALA A 215 11.78 -8.61 1.70
N ALA A 216 12.92 -8.21 2.28
CA ALA A 216 13.20 -6.83 2.60
C ALA A 216 13.44 -5.95 1.36
N GLU A 217 14.08 -6.51 0.33
CA GLU A 217 14.26 -5.87 -0.98
C GLU A 217 12.90 -5.52 -1.61
N GLU A 218 11.96 -6.47 -1.58
CA GLU A 218 10.60 -6.27 -2.11
C GLU A 218 9.87 -5.16 -1.35
N LEU A 219 9.78 -5.26 -0.02
CA LEU A 219 9.10 -4.26 0.82
C LEU A 219 9.73 -2.87 0.71
N SER A 220 11.06 -2.80 0.60
CA SER A 220 11.76 -1.52 0.43
C SER A 220 11.43 -0.88 -0.92
N SER A 221 11.17 -1.68 -1.95
CA SER A 221 10.83 -1.20 -3.29
C SER A 221 9.46 -0.52 -3.36
N ASP A 222 8.55 -0.92 -2.48
CA ASP A 222 7.23 -0.34 -2.27
C ASP A 222 7.22 0.83 -1.28
N GLY A 223 8.37 1.13 -0.67
CA GLY A 223 8.52 2.26 0.25
C GLY A 223 8.19 1.94 1.71
N TYR A 224 7.96 0.66 2.06
CA TYR A 224 7.73 0.27 3.45
C TYR A 224 9.00 0.35 4.29
N SER A 225 8.85 0.73 5.55
CA SER A 225 9.94 0.74 6.54
C SER A 225 9.57 -0.13 7.74
N GLY A 226 10.49 -0.99 8.15
CA GLY A 226 10.25 -1.96 9.22
C GLY A 226 11.30 -3.06 9.23
N ILE A 227 11.01 -4.13 9.95
CA ILE A 227 11.84 -5.33 10.01
C ILE A 227 11.00 -6.50 9.52
N VAL A 228 11.56 -7.27 8.59
CA VAL A 228 10.99 -8.54 8.14
C VAL A 228 11.81 -9.68 8.75
N GLY A 229 11.11 -10.71 9.21
CA GLY A 229 11.72 -11.93 9.72
C GLY A 229 11.19 -13.14 8.96
N VAL A 230 12.05 -14.14 8.73
CA VAL A 230 11.71 -15.38 8.03
C VAL A 230 12.05 -16.56 8.92
N LYS A 231 11.12 -17.51 9.00
CA LYS A 231 11.31 -18.81 9.66
C LYS A 231 11.08 -19.93 8.65
N LEU A 232 12.12 -20.71 8.37
CA LEU A 232 12.06 -21.86 7.47
C LEU A 232 11.76 -23.10 8.31
N ILE A 233 10.56 -23.67 8.15
CA ILE A 233 10.08 -24.78 8.98
C ILE A 233 10.50 -26.11 8.35
N ASP A 234 10.15 -26.32 7.07
CA ASP A 234 10.57 -27.47 6.27
C ASP A 234 10.82 -27.03 4.83
N LEU A 235 12.09 -26.98 4.44
CA LEU A 235 12.47 -26.61 3.09
C LEU A 235 11.99 -27.61 2.04
N ASN A 236 11.87 -28.91 2.35
CA ASN A 236 11.46 -29.90 1.36
C ASN A 236 9.99 -29.79 0.98
N GLU A 237 9.18 -29.25 1.89
CA GLU A 237 7.76 -28.97 1.67
C GLU A 237 7.51 -27.48 1.36
N CYS A 238 8.56 -26.67 1.20
CA CYS A 238 8.47 -25.22 1.09
C CYS A 238 7.57 -24.60 2.18
N ASN A 239 7.65 -25.14 3.40
CA ASN A 239 6.90 -24.69 4.55
C ASN A 239 7.72 -23.65 5.32
N PHE A 240 7.23 -22.41 5.35
CA PHE A 240 7.89 -21.29 6.01
C PHE A 240 6.86 -20.29 6.52
N GLN A 241 7.30 -19.42 7.42
CA GLN A 241 6.54 -18.30 7.93
C GLN A 241 7.31 -17.02 7.72
N VAL A 242 6.58 -15.94 7.46
CA VAL A 242 7.13 -14.60 7.35
C VAL A 242 6.45 -13.70 8.36
N PHE A 243 7.26 -12.90 9.03
CA PHE A 243 6.88 -11.98 10.07
C PHE A 243 7.27 -10.57 9.65
N TRP A 244 6.48 -9.59 10.05
CA TRP A 244 6.82 -8.19 9.83
C TRP A 244 6.37 -7.33 10.99
N HIS A 245 7.18 -6.36 11.38
CA HIS A 245 6.75 -5.30 12.28
C HIS A 245 7.33 -3.94 11.84
N SER A 246 6.66 -2.87 12.24
CA SER A 246 7.15 -1.51 12.03
C SER A 246 8.31 -1.21 12.99
N ASP A 247 9.26 -0.38 12.58
CA ASP A 247 10.28 0.20 13.47
C ASP A 247 9.66 1.00 14.64
N LYS A 248 8.46 1.56 14.42
CA LYS A 248 7.79 2.43 15.40
C LYS A 248 6.94 1.67 16.41
N ASN A 249 6.52 0.45 16.10
CA ASN A 249 5.62 -0.37 16.93
C ASN A 249 6.06 -1.85 16.82
N PRO A 250 7.23 -2.21 17.37
CA PRO A 250 7.75 -3.58 17.28
C PRO A 250 6.87 -4.62 18.01
N GLU A 251 5.98 -4.18 18.89
CA GLU A 251 5.04 -5.04 19.62
C GLU A 251 3.88 -5.56 18.76
N ILE A 252 3.60 -4.92 17.61
CA ILE A 252 2.55 -5.36 16.69
C ILE A 252 3.21 -6.11 15.53
N VAL A 253 3.13 -7.43 15.60
CA VAL A 253 3.77 -8.34 14.66
C VAL A 253 2.72 -8.93 13.74
N GLY A 254 2.84 -8.65 12.45
CA GLY A 254 2.11 -9.35 11.41
C GLY A 254 2.76 -10.68 11.06
N ARG A 255 1.96 -11.65 10.61
CA ARG A 255 2.46 -12.97 10.20
C ARG A 255 1.71 -13.50 8.98
N TYR A 256 2.39 -14.30 8.17
CA TYR A 256 1.80 -15.06 7.07
C TYR A 256 2.47 -16.45 6.98
N PRO A 257 1.75 -17.55 6.64
CA PRO A 257 0.38 -17.63 6.11
C PRO A 257 -0.74 -17.63 7.16
N GLU A 258 -0.42 -17.67 8.45
CA GLU A 258 -1.42 -17.66 9.53
C GLU A 258 -1.49 -16.28 10.22
N PRO A 259 -2.18 -15.28 9.64
CA PRO A 259 -2.21 -13.95 10.22
C PRO A 259 -2.94 -13.93 11.57
N PRO A 260 -2.38 -13.30 12.62
CA PRO A 260 -3.13 -13.01 13.84
C PRO A 260 -4.39 -12.22 13.53
N GLN A 261 -5.51 -12.59 14.18
CA GLN A 261 -6.80 -11.94 13.98
C GLN A 261 -7.05 -10.81 14.99
N SER A 262 -6.30 -10.77 16.08
CA SER A 262 -6.32 -9.69 17.06
C SER A 262 -4.92 -9.41 17.62
N VAL A 263 -4.80 -8.29 18.34
CA VAL A 263 -3.52 -7.84 18.91
C VAL A 263 -3.02 -8.80 20.00
N GLU A 264 -3.93 -9.41 20.75
CA GLU A 264 -3.63 -10.44 21.76
C GLU A 264 -3.09 -11.74 21.13
N GLU A 265 -3.41 -11.98 19.86
CA GLU A 265 -2.91 -13.13 19.10
C GLU A 265 -1.57 -12.84 18.40
N CYS A 266 -1.00 -11.65 18.56
CA CYS A 266 0.30 -11.31 17.95
C CYS A 266 1.34 -12.38 18.31
N PRO A 267 1.98 -13.00 17.31
CA PRO A 267 2.93 -14.06 17.57
C PRO A 267 4.18 -13.50 18.24
N GLU A 268 4.87 -14.35 18.99
CA GLU A 268 6.22 -14.05 19.42
C GLU A 268 7.14 -13.90 18.19
N TRP A 269 8.09 -12.96 18.26
CA TRP A 269 9.10 -12.78 17.21
C TRP A 269 10.13 -13.90 17.28
N ASP A 270 9.79 -15.04 16.69
CA ASP A 270 10.60 -16.26 16.62
C ASP A 270 10.95 -16.56 15.16
N VAL A 271 12.11 -16.05 14.72
CA VAL A 271 12.54 -16.07 13.32
C VAL A 271 13.96 -16.60 13.21
N ASP A 272 14.27 -17.28 12.11
CA ASP A 272 15.61 -17.83 11.84
C ASP A 272 16.57 -16.73 11.34
N ALA A 273 16.03 -15.75 10.61
CA ALA A 273 16.76 -14.58 10.16
C ALA A 273 15.83 -13.36 10.06
N GLU A 274 16.41 -12.17 10.20
CA GLU A 274 15.70 -10.90 10.05
C GLU A 274 16.50 -9.90 9.22
N TYR A 275 15.79 -9.01 8.53
CA TYR A 275 16.40 -7.95 7.74
C TYR A 275 15.60 -6.65 7.85
N LYS A 276 16.32 -5.53 7.90
CA LYS A 276 15.70 -4.21 8.00
C LYS A 276 15.36 -3.65 6.63
N CYS A 277 14.10 -3.29 6.42
CA CYS A 277 13.62 -2.59 5.24
C CYS A 277 13.85 -1.09 5.42
N SER A 278 14.81 -0.52 4.69
CA SER A 278 14.95 0.94 4.64
C SER A 278 14.02 1.45 3.56
N GLY A 279 12.78 1.77 3.92
CA GLY A 279 11.80 2.44 3.06
C GLY A 279 12.34 3.77 2.57
N LYS A 280 13.23 3.74 1.58
CA LYS A 280 13.63 4.93 0.84
C LYS A 280 12.53 5.11 -0.19
N PRO A 281 11.79 6.24 -0.16
CA PRO A 281 10.84 6.55 -1.19
C PRO A 281 11.53 6.36 -2.53
N ARG A 282 10.93 5.58 -3.42
CA ARG A 282 11.47 5.29 -4.75
C ARG A 282 11.58 6.60 -5.52
N MET A 283 12.67 7.33 -5.32
CA MET A 283 13.04 8.46 -6.15
C MET A 283 13.25 7.87 -7.53
N LYS A 284 12.32 8.19 -8.44
CA LYS A 284 12.38 7.81 -9.85
C LYS A 284 13.57 8.52 -10.50
N ASN A 285 14.80 8.20 -10.14
CA ASN A 285 16.03 8.60 -10.84
C ASN A 285 17.27 7.85 -10.34
N SER A 286 18.09 7.44 -11.31
CA SER A 286 19.48 6.94 -11.23
C SER A 286 19.75 5.44 -11.07
N LYS A 287 19.61 4.80 -12.25
CA LYS A 287 20.49 3.78 -12.83
C LYS A 287 21.99 4.05 -12.51
N LYS A 288 22.60 3.29 -11.58
CA LYS A 288 24.04 2.90 -11.47
C LYS A 288 24.35 2.49 -10.03
N GLU A 289 24.40 1.20 -9.73
CA GLU A 289 25.58 0.39 -9.36
C GLU A 289 25.04 -0.48 -8.21
N THR A 290 25.26 -1.78 -8.04
CA THR A 290 26.23 -2.76 -8.51
C THR A 290 25.64 -4.11 -8.11
N GLU A 291 25.39 -5.03 -9.04
CA GLU A 291 25.29 -6.45 -8.69
C GLU A 291 25.59 -7.26 -9.95
N LYS A 292 26.58 -8.15 -9.86
CA LYS A 292 26.88 -9.17 -10.87
C LYS A 292 25.81 -10.29 -10.84
N HIS A 293 24.54 -9.93 -10.69
CA HIS A 293 23.49 -10.81 -11.17
C HIS A 293 23.54 -10.72 -12.68
N THR A 294 23.63 -11.89 -13.33
CA THR A 294 23.57 -12.05 -14.78
C THR A 294 22.47 -11.14 -15.29
N LYS A 295 22.85 -10.03 -15.92
CA LYS A 295 21.89 -9.01 -16.29
C LYS A 295 21.06 -9.62 -17.41
N ILE A 296 19.88 -10.13 -17.06
CA ILE A 296 18.92 -10.68 -18.00
C ILE A 296 18.74 -9.64 -19.09
N ASP A 297 18.83 -10.09 -20.34
CA ASP A 297 18.69 -9.22 -21.49
C ASP A 297 17.37 -8.42 -21.36
N PRO A 298 17.37 -7.09 -21.57
CA PRO A 298 16.16 -6.29 -21.41
C PRO A 298 14.98 -6.75 -22.26
N GLU A 299 15.24 -7.29 -23.45
CA GLU A 299 14.21 -7.82 -24.35
C GLU A 299 13.66 -9.13 -23.81
N LEU A 300 14.53 -10.03 -23.33
CA LEU A 300 14.12 -11.26 -22.65
C LEU A 300 13.28 -10.98 -21.40
N LYS A 301 13.70 -10.02 -20.57
CA LYS A 301 12.94 -9.60 -19.39
C LYS A 301 11.55 -9.09 -19.76
N THR A 302 11.45 -8.33 -20.85
CA THR A 302 10.17 -7.83 -21.36
C THR A 302 9.30 -9.00 -21.83
N ALA A 303 9.88 -9.95 -22.55
CA ALA A 303 9.18 -11.14 -23.04
C ALA A 303 8.64 -12.00 -21.89
N ILE A 304 9.45 -12.26 -20.85
CA ILE A 304 9.03 -12.98 -19.64
C ILE A 304 7.90 -12.24 -18.92
N THR A 305 8.01 -10.92 -18.80
CA THR A 305 6.97 -10.09 -18.15
C THR A 305 5.63 -10.21 -18.89
N ASN A 306 5.66 -10.21 -20.22
CA ASN A 306 4.46 -10.34 -21.04
C ASN A 306 3.89 -11.76 -20.97
N ALA A 307 4.74 -12.79 -20.95
CA ALA A 307 4.31 -14.18 -20.73
C ALA A 307 3.65 -14.37 -19.36
N LYS A 308 4.21 -13.79 -18.28
CA LYS A 308 3.63 -13.84 -16.92
C LYS A 308 2.24 -13.18 -16.86
N LYS A 309 2.07 -12.01 -17.50
CA LYS A 309 0.76 -11.33 -17.60
C LYS A 309 -0.27 -12.18 -18.34
N ALA A 310 0.14 -12.75 -19.47
CA ALA A 310 -0.70 -13.64 -20.27
C ALA A 310 -1.08 -14.92 -19.50
N TYR A 311 -0.14 -15.48 -18.72
CA TYR A 311 -0.39 -16.65 -17.87
C TYR A 311 -1.52 -16.43 -16.87
N SER A 312 -1.51 -15.30 -16.13
CA SER A 312 -2.59 -14.99 -15.19
C SER A 312 -3.97 -14.90 -15.85
N ALA A 313 -4.04 -14.44 -17.11
CA ALA A 313 -5.30 -14.41 -17.85
C ALA A 313 -5.79 -15.82 -18.22
N VAL A 314 -4.89 -16.72 -18.60
CA VAL A 314 -5.21 -18.12 -18.88
C VAL A 314 -5.63 -18.85 -17.61
N GLU A 315 -4.96 -18.60 -16.49
CA GLU A 315 -5.30 -19.18 -15.18
C GLU A 315 -6.74 -18.84 -14.76
N VAL A 316 -7.12 -17.56 -14.85
CA VAL A 316 -8.49 -17.10 -14.55
C VAL A 316 -9.49 -17.76 -15.50
N TYR A 317 -9.19 -17.82 -16.80
CA TYR A 317 -10.06 -18.47 -17.78
C TYR A 317 -10.29 -19.95 -17.48
N ILE A 318 -9.22 -20.71 -17.17
CA ILE A 318 -9.34 -22.14 -16.85
C ILE A 318 -10.16 -22.33 -15.57
N GLY A 319 -9.93 -21.52 -14.52
CA GLY A 319 -10.72 -21.56 -13.28
C GLY A 319 -12.22 -21.25 -13.49
N ASP A 320 -12.52 -20.31 -14.38
CA ASP A 320 -13.91 -19.99 -14.78
C ASP A 320 -14.58 -21.18 -15.50
N MET A 321 -13.84 -21.85 -16.39
CA MET A 321 -14.35 -23.03 -17.12
C MET A 321 -14.53 -24.23 -16.17
N GLU A 322 -13.65 -24.41 -15.19
CA GLU A 322 -13.80 -25.41 -14.13
C GLU A 322 -15.05 -25.17 -13.29
N THR A 323 -15.26 -23.94 -12.84
CA THR A 323 -16.44 -23.55 -12.04
C THR A 323 -17.74 -23.81 -12.79
N LYS A 324 -17.73 -23.67 -14.12
CA LYS A 324 -18.89 -23.96 -14.99
C LYS A 324 -19.05 -25.45 -15.32
N GLY A 325 -18.07 -26.29 -15.02
CA GLY A 325 -18.03 -27.69 -15.43
C GLY A 325 -17.76 -27.87 -16.93
N GLU A 326 -17.10 -26.90 -17.55
CA GLU A 326 -16.84 -26.80 -18.99
C GLU A 326 -15.34 -27.01 -19.31
N LEU A 327 -14.53 -27.56 -18.39
CA LEU A 327 -13.09 -27.81 -18.60
C LEU A 327 -12.78 -28.59 -19.89
N SER A 328 -13.67 -29.50 -20.31
CA SER A 328 -13.51 -30.26 -21.55
C SER A 328 -13.59 -29.41 -22.82
N GLU A 329 -14.07 -28.17 -22.72
CA GLU A 329 -14.14 -27.21 -23.82
C GLU A 329 -12.91 -26.30 -23.91
N VAL A 330 -12.01 -26.35 -22.92
CA VAL A 330 -10.76 -25.59 -22.93
C VAL A 330 -9.86 -26.16 -24.01
N THR A 331 -9.41 -25.30 -24.93
CA THR A 331 -8.43 -25.62 -25.97
C THR A 331 -7.25 -24.67 -25.85
N GLU A 332 -6.08 -25.09 -26.35
CA GLU A 332 -4.90 -24.22 -26.41
C GLU A 332 -5.21 -22.91 -27.17
N GLN A 333 -6.01 -22.98 -28.24
CA GLN A 333 -6.40 -21.82 -29.03
C GLN A 333 -7.32 -20.87 -28.25
N SER A 334 -8.33 -21.37 -27.55
CA SER A 334 -9.22 -20.51 -26.76
C SER A 334 -8.48 -19.83 -25.60
N ALA A 335 -7.55 -20.55 -24.96
CA ALA A 335 -6.66 -19.97 -23.95
C ALA A 335 -5.74 -18.88 -24.53
N ALA A 336 -5.14 -19.13 -25.70
CA ALA A 336 -4.30 -18.14 -26.39
C ALA A 336 -5.10 -16.88 -26.80
N ASP A 337 -6.35 -17.03 -27.24
CA ASP A 337 -7.22 -15.92 -27.60
C ASP A 337 -7.58 -15.04 -26.38
N VAL A 338 -7.86 -15.65 -25.23
CA VAL A 338 -8.13 -14.92 -23.97
C VAL A 338 -6.88 -14.15 -23.52
N ALA A 339 -5.72 -14.80 -23.53
CA ALA A 339 -4.46 -14.17 -23.19
C ALA A 339 -4.17 -12.97 -24.13
N ALA A 340 -4.45 -13.12 -25.42
CA ALA A 340 -4.23 -12.07 -26.42
C ALA A 340 -5.18 -10.89 -26.22
N ALA A 341 -6.44 -11.14 -25.89
CA ALA A 341 -7.40 -10.08 -25.56
C ALA A 341 -6.93 -9.27 -24.34
N MET A 342 -6.45 -9.94 -23.30
CA MET A 342 -5.93 -9.29 -22.10
C MET A 342 -4.71 -8.42 -22.42
N LEU A 343 -3.69 -8.95 -23.12
CA LEU A 343 -2.50 -8.15 -23.47
C LEU A 343 -2.83 -6.93 -24.34
N LYS A 344 -3.87 -7.02 -25.17
CA LYS A 344 -4.35 -5.89 -25.97
C LYS A 344 -4.85 -4.73 -25.11
N ASP A 345 -5.54 -5.02 -24.01
CA ASP A 345 -6.01 -3.98 -23.07
C ASP A 345 -4.84 -3.25 -22.37
N TYR A 346 -3.66 -3.87 -22.35
CA TYR A 346 -2.40 -3.26 -21.88
C TYR A 346 -1.58 -2.58 -22.98
N GLU A 347 -2.11 -2.46 -24.21
CA GLU A 347 -1.40 -1.91 -25.38
C GLU A 347 -0.10 -2.69 -25.72
N ILE A 348 -0.04 -3.99 -25.40
CA ILE A 348 1.11 -4.85 -25.69
C ILE A 348 0.86 -5.59 -27.01
N SER A 349 1.69 -5.35 -28.03
CA SER A 349 1.65 -6.11 -29.29
C SER A 349 2.54 -7.35 -29.23
N GLY A 350 2.20 -8.42 -29.95
CA GLY A 350 3.06 -9.60 -30.06
C GLY A 350 2.32 -10.86 -30.49
N ILE A 351 2.93 -12.01 -30.23
CA ILE A 351 2.38 -13.34 -30.49
C ILE A 351 2.40 -14.11 -29.18
N ILE A 352 1.24 -14.64 -28.78
CA ILE A 352 1.10 -15.50 -27.60
C ILE A 352 0.91 -16.93 -28.07
N GLY A 353 1.63 -17.86 -27.44
CA GLY A 353 1.41 -19.29 -27.56
C GLY A 353 1.01 -19.87 -26.22
N VAL A 354 0.14 -20.89 -26.23
CA VAL A 354 -0.23 -21.62 -25.02
C VAL A 354 -0.08 -23.11 -25.31
N THR A 355 0.55 -23.83 -24.39
CA THR A 355 0.65 -25.30 -24.44
C THR A 355 -0.01 -25.84 -23.18
N ILE A 356 -0.95 -26.76 -23.33
CA ILE A 356 -1.70 -27.35 -22.22
C ILE A 356 -1.28 -28.81 -22.08
N THR A 357 -0.63 -29.15 -20.96
CA THR A 357 -0.07 -30.47 -20.73
C THR A 357 -1.07 -31.41 -20.06
N ASP A 358 -1.82 -30.90 -19.08
CA ASP A 358 -2.86 -31.67 -18.38
C ASP A 358 -3.95 -30.73 -17.83
N LEU A 359 -5.21 -30.90 -18.28
CA LEU A 359 -6.36 -30.13 -17.79
C LEU A 359 -7.12 -30.78 -16.63
N TYR A 360 -6.96 -32.09 -16.44
CA TYR A 360 -7.79 -32.86 -15.50
C TYR A 360 -7.05 -33.22 -14.22
N HIS A 361 -5.81 -32.76 -14.08
CA HIS A 361 -5.11 -32.76 -12.81
C HIS A 361 -5.80 -31.79 -11.83
N GLU A 362 -5.64 -32.03 -10.52
CA GLU A 362 -6.13 -31.11 -9.45
C GLU A 362 -5.59 -29.67 -9.61
N TYR A 363 -4.52 -29.52 -10.39
CA TYR A 363 -3.93 -28.26 -10.78
C TYR A 363 -3.63 -28.31 -12.29
N PRO A 364 -4.43 -27.65 -13.15
CA PRO A 364 -4.19 -27.64 -14.58
C PRO A 364 -2.77 -27.20 -14.92
N GLN A 365 -2.05 -28.01 -15.69
CA GLN A 365 -0.68 -27.74 -16.11
C GLN A 365 -0.66 -27.15 -17.51
N PHE A 366 -0.21 -25.91 -17.61
CA PHE A 366 -0.05 -25.22 -18.89
C PHE A 366 1.15 -24.28 -18.86
N GLU A 367 1.63 -23.94 -20.05
CA GLU A 367 2.74 -23.03 -20.26
C GLU A 367 2.29 -21.93 -21.22
N VAL A 368 2.73 -20.70 -20.97
CA VAL A 368 2.46 -19.54 -21.82
C VAL A 368 3.77 -19.00 -22.38
N PHE A 369 3.76 -18.76 -23.68
CA PHE A 369 4.87 -18.26 -24.46
C PHE A 369 4.51 -16.89 -25.03
N TRP A 370 5.47 -15.98 -25.08
CA TRP A 370 5.31 -14.69 -25.75
C TRP A 370 6.54 -14.35 -26.57
N ARG A 371 6.33 -13.80 -27.77
CA ARG A 371 7.38 -13.18 -28.59
C ARG A 371 6.85 -11.94 -29.29
N GLU A 372 7.75 -11.01 -29.60
CA GLU A 372 7.36 -9.72 -30.21
C GLU A 372 6.86 -9.88 -31.66
N SER A 373 7.46 -10.80 -32.42
CA SER A 373 7.15 -11.03 -33.84
C SER A 373 7.48 -12.46 -34.25
N GLU A 374 7.08 -12.86 -35.47
CA GLU A 374 7.38 -14.20 -36.01
C GLU A 374 8.87 -14.46 -36.19
N ASP A 375 9.63 -13.39 -36.44
CA ASP A 375 11.08 -13.42 -36.65
C ASP A 375 11.87 -13.27 -35.33
N SER A 376 11.19 -13.06 -34.21
CA SER A 376 11.84 -12.94 -32.90
C SER A 376 12.35 -14.31 -32.43
N ASN A 377 13.67 -14.39 -32.19
CA ASN A 377 14.29 -15.53 -31.54
C ASN A 377 14.17 -15.47 -30.00
N ILE A 378 13.76 -14.32 -29.46
CA ILE A 378 13.54 -14.15 -28.02
C ILE A 378 12.11 -14.58 -27.72
N VAL A 379 11.99 -15.60 -26.88
CA VAL A 379 10.72 -16.18 -26.44
C VAL A 379 10.69 -16.14 -24.93
N GLY A 380 9.77 -15.36 -24.38
CA GLY A 380 9.43 -15.43 -22.97
C GLY A 380 8.58 -16.67 -22.72
N LYS A 381 8.82 -17.33 -21.59
CA LYS A 381 8.06 -18.50 -21.13
C LYS A 381 7.66 -18.32 -19.68
N TYR A 382 6.48 -18.81 -19.31
CA TYR A 382 6.00 -18.88 -17.92
C TYR A 382 5.16 -20.15 -17.75
N PRO A 383 5.23 -20.87 -16.60
CA PRO A 383 5.86 -20.50 -15.33
C PRO A 383 7.38 -20.73 -15.24
N TYR A 384 8.00 -21.32 -16.27
CA TYR A 384 9.44 -21.61 -16.29
C TYR A 384 10.19 -20.62 -17.19
N PRO A 385 10.58 -19.43 -16.70
CA PRO A 385 11.22 -18.42 -17.53
C PRO A 385 12.66 -18.79 -17.92
N PRO A 386 13.06 -18.51 -19.19
CA PRO A 386 14.46 -18.61 -19.58
C PRO A 386 15.34 -17.64 -18.79
N GLN A 387 16.51 -18.11 -18.35
CA GLN A 387 17.43 -17.32 -17.53
C GLN A 387 18.40 -16.48 -18.39
N SER A 388 18.57 -16.85 -19.66
CA SER A 388 19.39 -16.14 -20.63
C SER A 388 18.82 -16.26 -22.04
N VAL A 389 19.32 -15.45 -22.98
CA VAL A 389 18.88 -15.50 -24.38
C VAL A 389 19.22 -16.87 -25.01
N ASP A 390 20.33 -17.47 -24.62
CA ASP A 390 20.75 -18.80 -25.11
C ASP A 390 19.84 -19.93 -24.57
N ASP A 391 19.11 -19.68 -23.48
CA ASP A 391 18.15 -20.61 -22.88
C ASP A 391 16.70 -20.39 -23.37
N CYS A 392 16.47 -19.49 -24.35
CA CYS A 392 15.14 -19.28 -24.88
C CYS A 392 14.60 -20.60 -25.48
N PRO A 393 13.37 -21.00 -25.14
CA PRO A 393 12.78 -22.19 -25.75
C PRO A 393 12.56 -21.95 -27.24
N GLU A 394 12.61 -23.04 -28.01
CA GLU A 394 12.10 -23.01 -29.38
C GLU A 394 10.59 -22.70 -29.35
N TRP A 395 10.10 -21.97 -30.35
CA TRP A 395 8.68 -21.69 -30.50
C TRP A 395 7.95 -22.94 -31.00
N ASP A 396 7.65 -23.86 -30.07
CA ASP A 396 6.92 -25.11 -30.31
C ASP A 396 5.61 -25.08 -29.50
N VAL A 397 4.62 -24.39 -30.05
CA VAL A 397 3.29 -24.23 -29.44
C VAL A 397 2.23 -24.76 -30.40
N GLY A 398 1.27 -25.53 -29.87
CA GLY A 398 0.20 -26.15 -30.66
C GLY A 398 -0.82 -25.14 -31.17
N ALA A 399 -1.03 -24.04 -30.43
CA ALA A 399 -1.88 -22.92 -30.82
C ALA A 399 -1.25 -21.57 -30.46
N TYR A 400 -1.60 -20.54 -31.21
CA TYR A 400 -1.13 -19.18 -30.96
C TYR A 400 -2.14 -18.12 -31.43
N SER A 401 -2.02 -16.92 -30.86
CA SER A 401 -2.86 -15.77 -31.19
C SER A 401 -2.02 -14.50 -31.32
N TYR A 402 -2.40 -13.64 -32.26
CA TYR A 402 -1.74 -12.34 -32.44
C TYR A 402 -2.41 -11.30 -31.56
N VAL A 403 -1.60 -10.55 -30.83
CA VAL A 403 -2.04 -9.35 -30.13
C VAL A 403 -1.86 -8.17 -31.07
N LYS A 404 -2.98 -7.66 -31.60
CA LYS A 404 -3.04 -6.57 -32.59
C LYS A 404 -3.72 -5.31 -32.06
#